data_AF-A0A7S2U2T0-F1
#
_entry.id   AF-A0A7S2U2T0-F1
#
_cell.length_a   1.000
_cell.length_b   1.000
_cell.length_c   1.000
_cell.angle_alpha   90.00
_cell.angle_beta   90.00
_cell.angle_gamma   90.00
#
_symmetry.space_group_name_H-M   'P 1'
#
loop_
_entity.id
_entity.type
_entity.pdbx_description
1 polymer ?
#
loop_
_entity_poly.entity_id
_entity_poly.type
_entity_poly.pdbx_seq_one_letter_code
_entity_poly.pdbx_strand_id
1 'polypeptide(L)'
;MDEHLPEAEVVISQPFYLYYLTRQRIDKAPNLKMAITAGIGSDHVDLDAAMEHKVDVTEVTFSNSISVAEHAVMMILALVRNYIPSHLAIIAGDWAISDCVSRAYDVEGMHIGTVAAG
;
A
#
# COMPACT_ATOMS: atom_id res chain seq x y z
N MET A 1 7.61 -12.42 -17.89
CA MET A 1 7.14 -12.81 -16.53
C MET A 1 6.15 -13.97 -16.59
N ASP A 2 5.00 -13.85 -17.28
CA ASP A 2 4.06 -14.98 -17.46
C ASP A 2 4.67 -16.19 -18.19
N GLU A 3 5.73 -15.98 -18.96
CA GLU A 3 6.50 -17.06 -19.62
C GLU A 3 7.19 -18.01 -18.63
N HIS A 4 7.53 -17.55 -17.43
CA HIS A 4 8.21 -18.35 -16.40
C HIS A 4 7.21 -19.03 -15.46
N LEU A 5 5.95 -18.61 -15.48
CA LEU A 5 4.92 -19.09 -14.57
C LEU A 5 4.66 -20.61 -14.66
N PRO A 6 4.73 -21.26 -15.85
CA PRO A 6 4.58 -22.71 -15.93
C PRO A 6 5.67 -23.50 -15.18
N GLU A 7 6.86 -22.92 -15.01
CA GLU A 7 8.02 -23.54 -14.36
C GLU A 7 8.23 -23.04 -12.92
N ALA A 8 7.57 -21.96 -12.53
CA ALA A 8 7.77 -21.32 -11.24
C ALA A 8 7.21 -22.16 -10.09
N GLU A 9 8.06 -22.48 -9.10
CA GLU A 9 7.62 -23.07 -7.84
C GLU A 9 7.21 -22.01 -6.80
N VAL A 10 7.82 -20.82 -6.88
CA VAL A 10 7.58 -19.71 -5.97
C VAL A 10 7.48 -18.42 -6.77
N VAL A 11 6.50 -17.60 -6.44
CA VAL A 11 6.37 -16.22 -6.95
C VAL A 11 6.51 -15.25 -5.79
N ILE A 12 7.33 -14.23 -5.97
CA ILE A 12 7.55 -13.16 -4.98
C ILE A 12 7.22 -11.83 -5.63
N SER A 13 6.34 -11.04 -5.00
CA SER A 13 6.03 -9.68 -5.45
C SER A 13 5.82 -8.72 -4.27
N GLN A 14 5.82 -7.42 -4.53
CA GLN A 14 5.61 -6.39 -3.51
C GLN A 14 4.25 -5.73 -3.70
N PRO A 15 3.57 -5.29 -2.62
CA PRO A 15 2.31 -4.53 -2.73
C PRO A 15 2.40 -3.26 -3.58
N PHE A 16 3.61 -2.69 -3.73
CA PHE A 16 3.86 -1.46 -4.47
C PHE A 16 4.20 -1.69 -5.96
N TYR A 17 4.51 -2.93 -6.33
CA TYR A 17 4.76 -3.37 -7.70
C TYR A 17 4.19 -4.78 -7.89
N LEU A 18 2.89 -4.81 -8.14
CA LEU A 18 2.08 -6.01 -8.03
C LEU A 18 2.26 -6.94 -9.22
N TYR A 19 2.49 -8.21 -8.93
CA TYR A 19 2.22 -9.29 -9.86
C TYR A 19 0.94 -10.01 -9.45
N TYR A 20 -0.18 -9.64 -10.07
CA TYR A 20 -1.48 -10.22 -9.76
C TYR A 20 -1.52 -11.72 -10.08
N LEU A 21 -1.61 -12.57 -9.06
CA LEU A 21 -1.84 -14.01 -9.22
C LEU A 21 -3.34 -14.27 -9.29
N THR A 22 -3.92 -13.96 -10.45
CA THR A 22 -5.33 -14.28 -10.73
C THR A 22 -5.53 -15.78 -10.87
N ARG A 23 -6.78 -16.25 -10.72
CA ARG A 23 -7.14 -17.64 -11.05
C ARG A 23 -6.57 -18.12 -12.38
N GLN A 24 -6.74 -17.36 -13.46
CA GLN A 24 -6.23 -17.73 -14.78
C GLN A 24 -4.71 -17.95 -14.81
N ARG A 25 -3.96 -17.22 -13.98
CA ARG A 25 -2.51 -17.38 -13.85
C ARG A 25 -2.19 -18.61 -13.00
N ILE A 26 -2.86 -18.79 -11.87
CA ILE A 26 -2.68 -19.95 -11.00
C ILE A 26 -3.01 -21.26 -11.76
N ASP A 27 -4.08 -21.28 -12.57
CA ASP A 27 -4.45 -22.42 -13.42
C ASP A 27 -3.34 -22.79 -14.44
N LYS A 28 -2.49 -21.82 -14.82
CA LYS A 28 -1.36 -22.01 -15.75
C LYS A 28 -0.04 -22.28 -15.05
N ALA A 29 -0.03 -22.37 -13.71
CA ALA A 29 1.17 -22.50 -12.89
C ALA A 29 1.19 -23.87 -12.18
N PRO A 30 1.32 -24.99 -12.92
CA PRO A 30 1.15 -26.34 -12.37
C PRO A 30 2.18 -26.70 -11.29
N ASN A 31 3.32 -26.00 -11.27
CA ASN A 31 4.41 -26.21 -10.31
C ASN A 31 4.36 -25.25 -9.13
N LEU A 32 3.45 -24.27 -9.13
CA LEU A 32 3.40 -23.23 -8.10
C LEU A 32 3.03 -23.84 -6.75
N LYS A 33 3.87 -23.58 -5.75
CA LYS A 33 3.71 -24.04 -4.37
C LYS A 33 3.50 -22.89 -3.40
N MET A 34 4.06 -21.71 -3.71
CA MET A 34 4.03 -20.58 -2.79
C MET A 34 3.97 -19.23 -3.51
N ALA A 35 3.13 -18.34 -2.99
CA ALA A 35 3.12 -16.92 -3.29
C ALA A 35 3.58 -16.15 -2.05
N ILE A 36 4.64 -15.36 -2.20
CA ILE A 36 5.20 -14.53 -1.13
C ILE A 36 4.96 -13.06 -1.45
N THR A 37 4.24 -12.40 -0.56
CA THR A 37 4.17 -10.94 -0.52
C THR A 37 5.38 -10.42 0.25
N ALA A 38 6.32 -9.79 -0.44
CA ALA A 38 7.45 -9.06 0.17
C ALA A 38 6.95 -7.73 0.74
N GLY A 39 6.15 -7.81 1.80
CA GLY A 39 5.41 -6.71 2.42
C GLY A 39 4.21 -7.24 3.21
N ILE A 40 3.17 -6.43 3.35
CA ILE A 40 1.89 -6.78 3.99
C ILE A 40 0.77 -6.46 2.99
N GLY A 41 -0.22 -7.35 2.85
CA GLY A 41 -1.33 -7.19 1.92
C GLY A 41 -1.24 -8.16 0.75
N SER A 42 -1.99 -9.25 0.84
CA SER A 42 -2.00 -10.34 -0.14
C SER A 42 -3.24 -10.34 -1.04
N ASP A 43 -3.95 -9.21 -1.13
CA ASP A 43 -5.19 -9.03 -1.92
C ASP A 43 -4.99 -9.14 -3.44
N HIS A 44 -3.74 -9.07 -3.91
CA HIS A 44 -3.38 -9.27 -5.31
C HIS A 44 -3.25 -10.75 -5.71
N VAL A 45 -3.41 -11.68 -4.76
CA VAL A 45 -3.49 -13.11 -4.99
C VAL A 45 -4.95 -13.54 -4.88
N ASP A 46 -5.43 -14.29 -5.86
CA ASP A 46 -6.74 -14.95 -5.77
C ASP A 46 -6.68 -16.07 -4.72
N LEU A 47 -7.11 -15.75 -3.50
CA LEU A 47 -6.98 -16.64 -2.35
C LEU A 47 -7.81 -17.92 -2.49
N ASP A 48 -8.96 -17.85 -3.18
CA ASP A 48 -9.79 -19.03 -3.44
C ASP A 48 -9.09 -19.97 -4.42
N ALA A 49 -8.55 -19.44 -5.53
CA ALA A 49 -7.78 -20.22 -6.48
C ALA A 49 -6.50 -20.80 -5.87
N ALA A 50 -5.79 -20.02 -5.03
CA ALA A 50 -4.61 -20.49 -4.32
C ALA A 50 -4.94 -21.65 -3.38
N MET A 51 -6.04 -21.54 -2.62
CA MET A 51 -6.52 -22.61 -1.74
C MET A 51 -6.88 -23.88 -2.52
N GLU A 52 -7.60 -23.77 -3.63
CA GLU A 52 -7.97 -24.92 -4.48
C GLU A 52 -6.72 -25.64 -5.07
N HIS A 53 -5.70 -24.86 -5.45
CA HIS A 53 -4.46 -25.37 -6.02
C HIS A 53 -3.40 -25.73 -4.98
N LYS A 54 -3.72 -25.59 -3.67
CA LYS A 54 -2.80 -25.83 -2.55
C LYS A 54 -1.50 -25.01 -2.64
N VAL A 55 -1.64 -23.75 -3.06
CA VAL A 55 -0.57 -22.76 -3.08
C VAL A 55 -0.58 -22.02 -1.74
N ASP A 56 0.53 -22.09 -1.00
CA ASP A 56 0.70 -21.34 0.24
C ASP A 56 0.82 -19.84 -0.07
N VAL A 57 0.04 -19.01 0.62
CA VAL A 57 0.13 -17.56 0.51
C VAL A 57 0.70 -17.01 1.81
N THR A 58 1.82 -16.31 1.72
CA THR A 58 2.52 -15.76 2.89
C THR A 58 2.89 -14.31 2.68
N GLU A 59 2.99 -13.58 3.78
CA GLU A 59 3.43 -12.19 3.82
C GLU A 59 4.34 -11.97 5.02
N VAL A 60 5.00 -10.82 5.06
CA VAL A 60 5.92 -10.46 6.15
C VAL A 60 5.17 -9.58 7.14
N THR A 61 4.28 -10.21 7.93
CA THR A 61 3.43 -9.52 8.90
C THR A 61 4.24 -8.61 9.82
N PHE A 62 3.69 -7.44 10.10
CA PHE A 62 4.28 -6.37 10.93
C PHE A 62 5.52 -5.66 10.35
N SER A 63 6.10 -6.14 9.24
CA SER A 63 7.36 -5.61 8.69
C SER A 63 7.36 -4.10 8.39
N ASN A 64 6.20 -3.53 8.05
CA ASN A 64 6.06 -2.11 7.73
C ASN A 64 4.90 -1.42 8.47
N SER A 65 4.29 -2.06 9.48
CA SER A 65 3.13 -1.52 10.20
C SER A 65 3.41 -0.15 10.83
N ILE A 66 4.57 0.02 11.45
CA ILE A 66 4.96 1.30 12.05
C ILE A 66 5.20 2.36 10.97
N SER A 67 5.87 2.00 9.87
CA SER A 67 6.11 2.93 8.76
C SER A 67 4.80 3.44 8.14
N VAL A 68 3.78 2.58 8.01
CA VAL A 68 2.45 2.99 7.53
C VAL A 68 1.76 3.90 8.54
N ALA A 69 1.86 3.62 9.85
CA ALA A 69 1.30 4.48 10.89
C ALA A 69 1.94 5.89 10.89
N GLU A 70 3.26 5.96 10.79
CA GLU A 70 3.99 7.23 10.65
C GLU A 70 3.55 8.00 9.40
N HIS A 71 3.41 7.30 8.27
CA HIS A 71 2.98 7.91 7.01
C HIS A 71 1.53 8.42 7.09
N ALA A 72 0.64 7.69 7.75
CA ALA A 72 -0.76 8.12 7.95
C ALA A 72 -0.84 9.40 8.78
N VAL A 73 -0.10 9.48 9.90
CA VAL A 73 -0.04 10.69 10.74
C VAL A 73 0.57 11.86 9.97
N MET A 74 1.64 11.61 9.20
CA MET A 74 2.25 12.62 8.32
C MET A 74 1.23 13.18 7.32
N MET A 75 0.44 12.31 6.67
CA MET A 75 -0.60 12.74 5.74
C MET A 75 -1.72 13.53 6.41
N ILE A 76 -2.17 13.14 7.61
CA ILE A 76 -3.16 13.89 8.39
C ILE A 76 -2.66 15.32 8.63
N LEU A 77 -1.43 15.48 9.10
CA LEU A 77 -0.83 16.79 9.33
C LEU A 77 -0.69 17.58 8.02
N ALA A 78 -0.20 16.96 6.96
CA ALA A 78 -0.01 17.62 5.66
C ALA A 78 -1.33 18.16 5.09
N LEU A 79 -2.42 17.40 5.23
CA LEU A 79 -3.75 17.79 4.78
C LEU A 79 -4.35 18.91 5.64
N VAL A 80 -4.39 18.71 6.96
CA VAL A 80 -5.03 19.66 7.89
C VAL A 80 -4.28 21.01 7.90
N ARG A 81 -2.95 20.98 7.76
CA ARG A 81 -2.12 22.20 7.76
C ARG A 81 -1.90 22.81 6.38
N ASN A 82 -2.55 22.29 5.33
CA ASN A 82 -2.40 22.75 3.95
C ASN A 82 -0.93 22.80 3.47
N TYR A 83 -0.15 21.78 3.81
CA TYR A 83 1.31 21.81 3.66
C TYR A 83 1.75 21.80 2.19
N ILE A 84 1.18 20.93 1.35
CA ILE A 84 1.63 20.77 -0.04
C ILE A 84 1.43 22.05 -0.87
N PRO A 85 0.24 22.69 -0.89
CA PRO A 85 0.09 23.96 -1.62
C PRO A 85 0.98 25.07 -1.09
N SER A 86 1.15 25.16 0.24
CA SER A 86 2.03 26.16 0.86
C SER A 86 3.50 25.96 0.48
N HIS A 87 3.97 24.71 0.44
CA HIS A 87 5.32 24.38 -0.02
C HIS A 87 5.54 24.76 -1.49
N LEU A 88 4.54 24.48 -2.35
CA LEU A 88 4.60 24.83 -3.77
C LEU A 88 4.66 26.35 -4.00
N ALA A 89 3.94 27.15 -3.21
CA ALA A 89 4.02 28.61 -3.27
C ALA A 89 5.45 29.11 -2.98
N ILE A 90 6.09 28.57 -1.94
CA ILE A 90 7.48 28.93 -1.62
C ILE A 90 8.45 28.50 -2.73
N ILE A 91 8.29 27.31 -3.30
CA ILE A 91 9.11 26.86 -4.44
C ILE A 91 8.93 27.78 -5.65
N ALA A 92 7.73 28.31 -5.88
CA ALA A 92 7.44 29.26 -6.94
C ALA A 92 8.00 30.68 -6.67
N GLY A 93 8.51 30.95 -5.46
CA GLY A 93 9.02 32.25 -5.05
C GLY A 93 7.97 33.19 -4.45
N ASP A 94 6.76 32.68 -4.18
CA ASP A 94 5.67 33.47 -3.63
C ASP A 94 5.71 33.54 -2.10
N TRP A 95 5.10 34.60 -1.55
CA TRP A 95 4.85 34.75 -0.11
C TRP A 95 3.35 35.00 0.16
N ALA A 96 2.52 34.11 -0.37
CA ALA A 96 1.05 34.24 -0.38
C ALA A 96 0.40 33.75 0.92
N ILE A 97 0.64 34.43 2.04
CA ILE A 97 0.17 34.01 3.37
C ILE A 97 -1.35 33.79 3.41
N SER A 98 -2.14 34.70 2.83
CA SER A 98 -3.61 34.59 2.79
C SER A 98 -4.07 33.29 2.15
N ASP A 99 -3.42 32.88 1.07
CA ASP A 99 -3.80 31.70 0.29
C ASP A 99 -3.37 30.43 1.03
N CYS A 100 -2.15 30.42 1.58
CA CYS A 100 -1.63 29.31 2.37
C CYS A 100 -2.51 28.99 3.59
N VAL A 101 -2.96 30.02 4.33
CA VAL A 101 -3.75 29.82 5.57
C VAL A 101 -5.25 29.70 5.34
N SER A 102 -5.75 29.98 4.12
CA SER A 102 -7.18 29.90 3.78
C SER A 102 -7.83 28.55 4.09
N ARG A 103 -7.03 27.48 4.15
CA ARG A 103 -7.43 26.11 4.46
C ARG A 103 -6.52 25.41 5.47
N ALA A 104 -5.73 26.16 6.23
CA ALA A 104 -4.83 25.60 7.24
C ALA A 104 -5.47 25.67 8.62
N TYR A 105 -5.51 24.51 9.30
CA TYR A 105 -6.08 24.37 10.64
C TYR A 105 -5.09 23.66 11.56
N ASP A 106 -5.35 23.74 12.87
CA ASP A 106 -4.71 22.87 13.85
C ASP A 106 -5.49 21.57 13.97
N VAL A 107 -4.77 20.47 14.18
CA VAL A 107 -5.38 19.16 14.49
C VAL A 107 -5.90 19.11 15.93
N GLU A 108 -5.49 20.06 16.78
CA GLU A 108 -5.93 20.19 18.15
C GLU A 108 -7.46 20.34 18.21
N GLY A 109 -8.11 19.54 19.05
CA GLY A 109 -9.56 19.54 19.22
C GLY A 109 -10.35 18.81 18.11
N MET A 110 -9.69 18.25 17.09
CA MET A 110 -10.36 17.43 16.09
C MET A 110 -10.69 16.02 16.61
N HIS A 111 -11.80 15.46 16.14
CA HIS A 111 -12.10 14.04 16.30
C HIS A 111 -11.52 13.25 15.12
N ILE A 112 -10.60 12.31 15.42
CA ILE A 112 -9.98 11.42 14.43
C ILE A 112 -10.47 10.00 14.69
N GLY A 113 -10.99 9.35 13.65
CA GLY A 113 -11.43 7.96 13.69
C GLY A 113 -10.57 7.07 12.79
N THR A 114 -10.30 5.84 13.23
CA THR A 114 -9.69 4.80 12.40
C THR A 114 -10.75 3.75 12.04
N VAL A 115 -10.65 3.18 10.85
CA VAL A 115 -11.38 1.96 10.50
C VAL A 115 -10.45 0.79 10.77
N ALA A 116 -10.87 -0.12 11.64
CA ALA A 116 -10.02 -1.12 12.30
C ALA A 116 -9.03 -0.54 13.34
N ALA A 117 -8.52 -1.41 14.21
CA ALA A 117 -7.61 -1.11 15.32
C ALA A 117 -6.72 -2.34 15.64
N GLY A 118 -6.19 -2.96 14.58
CA GLY A 118 -5.28 -4.12 14.66
C GLY A 118 -3.81 -3.75 14.69
#